data_AF-A0ABC8UA79-F1
#
_entry.id   AF-A0ABC8UA79-F1
#
_cell.length_a   1.000
_cell.length_b   1.000
_cell.length_c   1.000
_cell.angle_alpha   90.00
_cell.angle_beta   90.00
_cell.angle_gamma   90.00
#
_symmetry.space_group_name_H-M   'P 1'
#
loop_
_entity.id
_entity.type
_entity.pdbx_description
1 polymer ?
#
loop_
_entity_poly.entity_id
_entity_poly.type
_entity_poly.pdbx_seq_one_letter_code
_entity_poly.pdbx_strand_id
1 'polypeptide(L)' 'MRNGEKVAHLWRLEGAKERLRLVRADLVEEGSFDDAIMGCDGVFHSASPVLGRPTSDPKAF' A
#
# COMPACT_ATOMS: atom_id res chain seq x y z
N MET A 1 1.34 5.95 -13.02
CA MET A 1 1.45 4.89 -11.98
C MET A 1 1.39 3.51 -12.63
N ARG A 2 2.45 2.70 -12.48
CA ARG A 2 2.50 1.27 -12.89
C ARG A 2 1.62 0.41 -11.95
N ASN A 3 0.31 0.68 -11.85
CA ASN A 3 -0.69 -0.20 -11.20
C ASN A 3 -2.11 0.40 -11.15
N GLY A 4 -2.44 1.36 -12.02
CA GLY A 4 -3.67 2.15 -11.92
C GLY A 4 -4.95 1.33 -11.68
N GLU A 5 -5.13 0.24 -12.42
CA GLU A 5 -6.28 -0.66 -12.25
C GLU A 5 -6.29 -1.38 -10.89
N LYS A 6 -5.13 -1.86 -10.42
CA LYS A 6 -5.02 -2.56 -9.13
C LYS A 6 -5.38 -1.65 -7.96
N VAL A 7 -5.03 -0.37 -8.04
CA VAL A 7 -5.29 0.62 -6.97
C VAL A 7 -6.55 1.44 -7.20
N ALA A 8 -7.28 1.23 -8.29
CA ALA A 8 -8.45 2.02 -8.67
C ALA A 8 -9.53 2.04 -7.59
N HIS A 9 -9.63 0.97 -6.79
CA HIS A 9 -10.59 0.87 -5.70
C HIS A 9 -10.30 1.82 -4.53
N LEU A 10 -9.04 2.18 -4.28
CA LEU A 10 -8.66 3.11 -3.22
C LEU A 10 -9.20 4.52 -3.49
N TRP A 11 -9.25 4.91 -4.77
CA TRP A 11 -9.81 6.21 -5.18
C TRP A 11 -11.34 6.31 -5.03
N ARG A 12 -12.03 5.20 -4.76
CA ARG A 12 -13.47 5.20 -4.48
C ARG A 12 -13.78 5.39 -3.00
N LEU A 13 -12.78 5.41 -2.12
CA LEU A 13 -12.95 5.67 -0.69
C LEU A 13 -13.38 7.14 -0.47
N GLU A 14 -14.19 7.35 0.56
CA GLU A 14 -14.66 8.69 0.92
C GLU A 14 -13.49 9.61 1.27
N GLY A 15 -13.40 10.74 0.58
CA GLY A 15 -12.34 11.73 0.79
C GLY A 15 -10.97 11.37 0.19
N ALA A 16 -10.90 10.33 -0.65
CA ALA A 16 -9.64 9.90 -1.26
C ALA A 16 -9.04 10.99 -2.16
N LYS A 17 -9.85 11.74 -2.91
CA LYS A 17 -9.35 12.78 -3.83
C LYS A 17 -8.66 13.93 -3.07
N GLU A 18 -9.03 14.14 -1.82
CA GLU A 18 -8.57 15.25 -0.98
C GLU A 18 -7.43 14.83 -0.04
N ARG A 19 -7.46 13.58 0.45
CA ARG A 19 -6.56 13.13 1.53
C ARG A 19 -5.66 11.94 1.18
N LEU A 20 -5.96 11.19 0.12
CA LEU A 20 -5.16 10.03 -0.25
C LEU A 20 -4.07 10.42 -1.25
N ARG A 21 -2.81 10.24 -0.85
CA ARG A 21 -1.67 10.26 -1.76
C ARG A 21 -1.17 8.85 -1.96
N LEU A 22 -1.27 8.34 -3.18
CA LEU A 22 -0.60 7.11 -3.57
C LEU A 22 0.84 7.41 -3.99
N VAL A 23 1.78 6.64 -3.46
CA VAL A 23 3.20 6.67 -3.82
C VAL A 23 3.63 5.27 -4.26
N ARG A 24 4.72 5.18 -5.02
CA ARG A 24 5.33 3.89 -5.35
C ARG A 24 6.42 3.62 -4.32
N ALA A 25 6.37 2.44 -3.69
CA ALA A 25 7.42 1.91 -2.84
C ALA A 25 7.53 0.40 -3.09
N ASP A 26 8.71 -0.16 -2.88
CA ASP A 26 8.98 -1.59 -2.94
C ASP A 26 9.44 -2.07 -1.55
N LEU A 27 8.89 -3.20 -1.10
CA LEU A 27 9.10 -3.70 0.27
C LEU A 27 10.54 -4.16 0.51
N VAL A 28 11.24 -4.60 -0.53
CA VAL A 28 12.60 -5.14 -0.41
C VAL A 28 13.68 -4.18 -0.88
N GLU A 29 13.30 -3.01 -1.39
CA GLU A 29 14.23 -1.98 -1.85
C GLU A 29 14.51 -1.01 -0.69
N GLU A 30 15.78 -0.91 -0.29
CA GLU A 30 16.22 0.02 0.74
C GLU A 30 15.91 1.47 0.34
N GLY A 31 15.46 2.29 1.30
CA GLY A 31 15.10 3.69 1.07
C GLY A 31 13.80 3.93 0.29
N SER A 32 13.11 2.87 -0.16
CA SER A 32 11.89 3.01 -1.00
C SER A 32 10.71 3.70 -0.31
N PHE A 33 10.77 3.83 1.03
CA PHE A 33 9.72 4.47 1.84
C PHE A 33 10.10 5.86 2.36
N ASP A 34 11.35 6.29 2.21
CA ASP A 34 11.89 7.48 2.92
C ASP A 34 11.07 8.74 2.65
N ASP A 35 10.80 9.05 1.38
CA ASP A 35 9.98 10.19 0.98
C ASP A 35 8.52 10.08 1.42
N ALA A 36 8.01 8.84 1.57
CA ALA A 36 6.62 8.59 1.92
C ALA A 36 6.36 8.77 3.42
N ILE A 37 7.36 8.49 4.25
CA ILE A 37 7.26 8.58 5.72
C ILE A 37 7.72 9.94 6.26
N MET A 38 8.46 10.71 5.46
CA MET A 38 8.98 12.01 5.87
C MET A 38 7.82 12.98 6.20
N GLY A 39 7.79 13.47 7.45
CA GLY A 39 6.76 14.39 7.93
C GLY A 39 5.47 13.73 8.38
N CYS A 40 5.39 12.40 8.43
CA CYS A 40 4.27 11.69 9.05
C CYS A 40 4.37 11.73 10.59
N ASP A 41 3.26 11.98 11.27
CA ASP A 41 3.17 11.89 12.74
C ASP A 41 3.23 10.44 13.25
N GLY A 42 2.85 9.47 12.40
CA GLY A 42 2.87 8.05 12.71
C GLY A 42 2.83 7.20 11.45
N VAL A 43 3.36 5.97 11.53
CA VAL A 43 3.47 5.05 10.40
C VAL A 43 2.86 3.70 10.77
N PHE A 44 1.97 3.20 9.90
CA PHE A 44 1.41 1.85 9.99
C PHE A 44 2.08 0.95 8.96
N HIS A 45 2.92 0.01 9.41
CA HIS A 45 3.52 -0.99 8.52
C HIS A 45 2.62 -2.22 8.41
N SER A 46 1.80 -2.27 7.37
CA SER A 46 0.87 -3.39 7.08
C SER A 46 1.41 -4.33 5.99
N ALA A 47 2.40 -3.89 5.21
CA ALA A 47 2.94 -4.67 4.11
C ALA A 47 3.66 -5.91 4.65
N SER A 48 3.19 -7.10 4.25
CA SER A 48 3.84 -8.37 4.52
C SER A 48 3.87 -9.17 3.22
N PRO A 49 5.01 -9.78 2.85
CA PRO A 49 5.04 -10.66 1.70
C PRO A 49 4.18 -11.89 2.00
N VAL A 50 3.20 -12.17 1.14
CA VAL A 50 2.43 -13.42 1.24
C VAL A 50 3.32 -14.55 0.73
N LEU A 51 3.86 -15.34 1.65
CA LEU A 51 4.67 -16.53 1.34
C LEU A 51 3.73 -17.72 1.13
N GLY A 52 3.44 -18.09 -0.12
CA GLY A 52 2.61 -19.26 -0.44
C GLY A 52 1.65 -19.04 -1.62
N ARG A 53 0.77 -20.02 -1.87
CA ARG A 53 -0.32 -19.83 -2.86
C ARG A 53 -1.35 -18.86 -2.27
N PRO A 54 -1.81 -17.85 -3.04
CA PRO A 54 -2.94 -17.03 -2.64
C PRO A 54 -4.15 -17.94 -2.40
N THR A 55 -4.65 -17.98 -1.17
CA THR A 55 -5.91 -18.62 -0.85
C THR A 55 -7.02 -17.60 -1.06
N SER A 56 -8.16 -18.05 -1.56
CA SER A 56 -9.38 -17.22 -1.64
C SER A 56 -10.10 -17.14 -0.29
N ASP A 57 -9.66 -17.89 0.72
CA ASP A 57 -10.17 -17.85 2.08
C ASP A 57 -9.28 -16.94 2.95
N PRO A 58 -9.77 -15.76 3.35
CA PRO A 58 -9.00 -14.82 4.18
C PRO A 58 -8.71 -15.35 5.60
N LYS A 59 -9.28 -16.51 5.99
CA LYS A 59 -8.98 -17.20 7.26
C LYS A 59 -8.03 -18.38 7.12
N ALA A 60 -7.64 -18.74 5.90
CA ALA A 60 -6.70 -19.83 5.65
C ALA A 60 -5.26 -19.32 5.81
N PHE A 61 -4.88 -18.98 7.04
CA PHE A 61 -3.50 -18.79 7.50
C PHE A 61 -3.34 -19.48 8.85
#